data_AF-A0AAD6E9J4-F1
#
_entry.id   AF-A0AAD6E9J4-F1
#
_cell.length_a   1.000
_cell.length_b   1.000
_cell.length_c   1.000
_cell.angle_alpha   90.00
_cell.angle_beta   90.00
_cell.angle_gamma   90.00
#
_symmetry.space_group_name_H-M   'P 1'
#
loop_
_entity.id
_entity.type
_entity.pdbx_description
1 polymer ?
#
loop_
_entity_poly.entity_id
_entity_poly.type
_entity_poly.pdbx_seq_one_letter_code
_entity_poly.pdbx_strand_id
1 'polypeptide(L)'
;MATVAENGTPAVADENSAPVTETQTGDAVTVFHNSDDFNVKHPLMHEWTLWFTKPPSGKGDNWNDLLKEVVTFSSVEEFWGIYNNITPTSELGLKADYHLFKKGVRPEWEDPQNKHGGKWSYQFKDKRSVPIDELWLHAQLAAIGETLEKDDDNEVMGVVVNVRKGFYRVGLWTRTVGKSIQGDKHTRTQAQGKEVLEAIGQRFKDVLRLNLADVVEFSGHTDSAHSGSTRAKAKYTV
;
A
#
# COMPACT_ATOMS: atom_id res chain seq x y z
N MET A 1 40.38 30.31 -43.95
CA MET A 1 40.21 29.85 -42.55
C MET A 1 39.05 30.63 -41.96
N ALA A 2 37.87 30.01 -41.89
CA ALA A 2 36.68 30.59 -41.26
C ALA A 2 36.19 29.57 -40.25
N THR A 3 36.11 30.00 -38.99
CA THR A 3 35.71 29.24 -37.82
C THR A 3 34.20 28.98 -37.84
N VAL A 4 33.81 27.70 -37.71
CA VAL A 4 32.42 27.28 -37.54
C VAL A 4 32.07 27.44 -36.05
N ALA A 5 31.03 28.22 -35.76
CA ALA A 5 30.47 28.35 -34.42
C ALA A 5 29.58 27.12 -34.13
N GLU A 6 29.87 26.40 -33.03
CA GLU A 6 28.99 25.38 -32.49
C GLU A 6 27.79 26.03 -31.80
N ASN A 7 26.59 25.80 -32.34
CA ASN A 7 25.33 26.10 -31.66
C ASN A 7 25.12 25.08 -30.54
N GLY A 8 25.24 25.54 -29.30
CA GLY A 8 24.89 24.78 -28.10
C GLY A 8 23.42 24.37 -28.09
N THR A 9 23.17 23.11 -27.75
CA THR A 9 21.84 22.53 -27.51
C THR A 9 21.19 23.21 -26.30
N PRO A 10 19.90 23.59 -26.32
CA PRO A 10 19.26 24.15 -25.14
C PRO A 10 19.16 23.08 -24.04
N ALA A 11 19.55 23.43 -22.83
CA ALA A 11 19.32 22.60 -21.66
C ALA A 11 17.80 22.40 -21.46
N VAL A 12 17.38 21.15 -21.37
CA VAL A 12 16.01 20.79 -20.99
C VAL A 12 15.84 21.20 -19.54
N ALA A 13 14.97 22.17 -19.26
CA ALA A 13 14.61 22.54 -17.90
C ALA A 13 13.89 21.35 -17.25
N ASP A 14 14.39 20.92 -16.09
CA ASP A 14 13.75 19.92 -15.26
C ASP A 14 12.47 20.54 -14.66
N GLU A 15 11.30 20.03 -15.04
CA GLU A 15 9.98 20.53 -14.59
C GLU A 15 9.79 20.46 -13.07
N ASN A 16 10.70 19.76 -12.36
CA ASN A 16 10.72 19.64 -10.91
C ASN A 16 11.64 20.63 -10.18
N SER A 17 12.35 21.51 -10.89
CA SER A 17 13.24 22.50 -10.25
C SER A 17 12.46 23.77 -9.87
N ALA A 18 12.19 23.95 -8.58
CA ALA A 18 11.70 25.23 -8.07
C ALA A 18 12.79 26.32 -8.28
N PRO A 19 12.42 27.58 -8.58
CA PRO A 19 13.39 28.66 -8.70
C PRO A 19 14.11 28.87 -7.37
N VAL A 20 15.45 28.78 -7.40
CA VAL A 20 16.31 29.07 -6.26
C VAL A 20 16.12 30.54 -5.88
N THR A 21 15.33 30.77 -4.84
CA THR A 21 15.05 32.10 -4.28
C THR A 21 15.73 32.16 -2.92
N GLU A 22 16.39 33.26 -2.58
CA GLU A 22 16.95 33.45 -1.24
C GLU A 22 15.82 33.35 -0.20
N THR A 23 15.83 32.28 0.60
CA THR A 23 14.83 32.00 1.62
C THR A 23 15.00 32.96 2.79
N GLN A 24 13.94 33.68 3.16
CA GLN A 24 13.93 34.55 4.34
C GLN A 24 13.67 33.71 5.59
N THR A 25 14.14 34.18 6.76
CA THR A 25 13.83 33.57 8.05
C THR A 25 12.32 33.58 8.29
N GLY A 26 11.68 32.42 8.15
CA GLY A 26 10.23 32.24 8.35
C GLY A 26 9.50 31.58 7.18
N ASP A 27 10.16 31.42 6.01
CA ASP A 27 9.53 30.78 4.86
C ASP A 27 9.40 29.26 5.02
N ALA A 28 8.32 28.71 4.47
CA ALA A 28 8.12 27.26 4.38
C ALA A 28 9.05 26.68 3.30
N VAL A 29 10.12 26.02 3.73
CA VAL A 29 11.11 25.38 2.88
C VAL A 29 10.82 23.88 2.87
N THR A 30 10.54 23.34 1.69
CA THR A 30 10.31 21.90 1.48
C THR A 30 11.53 21.22 0.87
N VAL A 31 11.53 19.88 0.84
CA VAL A 31 12.59 19.05 0.23
C VAL A 31 12.91 19.40 -1.23
N PHE A 32 11.97 20.01 -1.96
CA PHE A 32 12.17 20.46 -3.35
C PHE A 32 13.02 21.73 -3.47
N HIS A 33 13.13 22.51 -2.39
CA HIS A 33 13.97 23.71 -2.36
C HIS A 33 15.41 23.34 -1.98
N ASN A 34 15.56 22.53 -0.94
CA ASN A 34 16.84 22.01 -0.47
C ASN A 34 16.59 20.68 0.27
N SER A 35 17.25 19.60 -0.16
CA SER A 35 17.08 18.28 0.46
C SER A 35 17.74 18.14 1.83
N ASP A 36 18.71 19.00 2.14
CA ASP A 36 19.51 18.93 3.37
C ASP A 36 19.03 19.92 4.44
N ASP A 37 18.41 21.02 4.01
CA ASP A 37 17.96 22.12 4.88
C ASP A 37 16.53 22.56 4.52
N PHE A 38 15.55 21.78 4.97
CA PHE A 38 14.11 22.06 4.84
C PHE A 38 13.42 22.00 6.20
N ASN A 39 12.34 22.76 6.37
CA ASN A 39 11.63 22.92 7.65
C ASN A 39 10.16 22.47 7.61
N VAL A 40 9.63 22.09 6.44
CA VAL A 40 8.27 21.57 6.26
C VAL A 40 8.28 20.24 5.50
N LYS A 41 7.44 19.31 5.97
CA LYS A 41 7.17 18.00 5.35
C LYS A 41 5.74 17.93 4.83
N HIS A 42 5.47 17.02 3.89
CA HIS A 42 4.12 16.81 3.36
C HIS A 42 3.36 15.81 4.26
N PRO A 43 2.35 16.27 5.02
CA PRO A 43 1.61 15.39 5.93
C PRO A 43 0.75 14.39 5.15
N LEU A 44 0.66 13.17 5.67
CA LEU A 44 -0.32 12.18 5.22
C LEU A 44 -1.66 12.40 5.95
N MET A 45 -2.76 11.96 5.34
CA MET A 45 -4.09 12.04 5.97
C MET A 45 -4.18 11.16 7.22
N HIS A 46 -3.54 9.99 7.19
CA HIS A 46 -3.43 9.07 8.31
C HIS A 46 -1.96 8.77 8.61
N GLU A 47 -1.65 8.45 9.87
CA GLU A 47 -0.39 7.79 10.20
C GLU A 47 -0.44 6.32 9.76
N TRP A 48 0.68 5.80 9.26
CA TRP A 48 0.81 4.44 8.76
C TRP A 48 1.95 3.71 9.45
N THR A 49 1.78 2.41 9.66
CA THR A 49 2.76 1.53 10.29
C THR A 49 3.14 0.43 9.30
N LEU A 50 4.44 0.34 8.99
CA LEU A 50 5.01 -0.77 8.25
C LEU A 50 5.30 -1.93 9.21
N TRP A 51 4.84 -3.12 8.84
CA TRP A 51 5.08 -4.37 9.54
C TRP A 51 5.78 -5.36 8.62
N PHE A 52 6.54 -6.26 9.22
CA PHE A 52 7.22 -7.35 8.52
C PHE A 52 6.95 -8.68 9.21
N THR A 53 6.49 -9.67 8.45
CA THR A 53 6.47 -11.06 8.90
C THR A 53 7.76 -11.74 8.47
N LYS A 54 8.54 -12.22 9.43
CA LYS A 54 9.77 -12.97 9.17
C LYS A 54 9.47 -14.37 8.62
N PRO A 55 10.32 -14.92 7.74
CA PRO A 55 10.30 -16.35 7.44
C PRO A 55 10.42 -17.18 8.73
N PRO A 56 9.62 -18.26 8.88
CA PRO A 56 9.75 -19.14 10.05
C PRO A 56 11.17 -19.72 10.14
N SER A 57 11.73 -19.75 11.34
CA SER A 57 13.08 -20.30 11.59
C SER A 57 13.14 -21.83 11.51
N GLY A 58 11.98 -22.49 11.50
CA GLY A 58 11.85 -23.95 11.55
C GLY A 58 11.89 -24.54 12.96
N LYS A 59 11.99 -23.72 14.01
CA LYS A 59 12.08 -24.14 15.42
C LYS A 59 10.74 -24.12 16.18
N GLY A 60 9.63 -24.14 15.46
CA GLY A 60 8.29 -24.12 16.06
C GLY A 60 7.77 -22.73 16.45
N ASP A 61 8.20 -21.69 15.73
CA ASP A 61 7.77 -20.31 15.99
C ASP A 61 6.24 -20.16 15.87
N ASN A 62 5.63 -19.44 16.81
CA ASN A 62 4.25 -19.02 16.67
C ASN A 62 4.16 -17.90 15.62
N TRP A 63 3.11 -17.92 14.80
CA TRP A 63 2.91 -16.91 13.74
C TRP A 63 2.94 -15.48 14.28
N ASN A 64 2.27 -15.24 15.42
CA ASN A 64 2.23 -13.90 16.05
C ASN A 64 3.62 -13.39 16.46
N ASP A 65 4.55 -14.30 16.72
CA ASP A 65 5.93 -13.94 17.08
C ASP A 65 6.78 -13.57 15.84
N LEU A 66 6.33 -13.94 14.64
CA LEU A 66 7.00 -13.62 13.38
C LEU A 66 6.65 -12.23 12.87
N LEU A 67 5.47 -11.71 13.24
CA LEU A 67 5.01 -10.37 12.88
C LEU A 67 5.73 -9.32 13.74
N LYS A 68 6.42 -8.38 13.09
CA LYS A 68 7.14 -7.29 13.75
C LYS A 68 6.69 -5.95 13.21
N GLU A 69 6.40 -5.03 14.12
CA GLU A 69 6.31 -3.62 13.79
C GLU A 69 7.71 -3.14 13.40
N VAL A 70 7.83 -2.46 12.26
CA VAL A 70 9.11 -1.93 11.78
C VAL A 70 9.21 -0.46 12.13
N VAL A 71 8.24 0.34 11.69
CA VAL A 71 8.25 1.80 11.83
C VAL A 71 6.85 2.38 11.57
N THR A 72 6.52 3.45 12.28
CA THR A 72 5.32 4.27 12.05
C THR A 72 5.75 5.64 11.53
N PHE A 73 5.02 6.17 10.54
CA PHE A 73 5.31 7.45 9.88
C PHE A 73 4.03 8.24 9.56
N SER A 74 4.18 9.54 9.35
CA SER A 74 3.05 10.46 9.13
C SER A 74 3.28 11.47 8.00
N SER A 75 4.35 11.32 7.24
CA SER A 75 4.70 12.21 6.11
C SER A 75 5.21 11.44 4.89
N VAL A 76 5.11 12.07 3.72
CA VAL A 76 5.60 11.53 2.45
C VAL A 76 7.11 11.31 2.48
N GLU A 77 7.86 12.23 3.09
CA GLU A 77 9.32 12.16 3.19
C GLU A 77 9.76 10.97 4.05
N GLU A 78 9.06 10.71 5.16
CA GLU A 78 9.34 9.55 6.01
C GLU A 78 9.05 8.24 5.27
N PHE A 79 7.95 8.17 4.53
CA PHE A 79 7.66 7.01 3.67
C PHE A 79 8.82 6.72 2.72
N TRP A 80 9.30 7.73 1.99
CA TRP A 80 10.41 7.56 1.05
C TRP A 80 11.73 7.23 1.73
N GLY A 81 12.00 7.83 2.90
CA GLY A 81 13.15 7.48 3.73
C GLY A 81 13.13 6.00 4.14
N ILE A 82 11.97 5.45 4.46
CA ILE A 82 11.80 4.04 4.82
C ILE A 82 11.92 3.15 3.57
N TYR A 83 11.11 3.42 2.54
CA TYR A 83 11.03 2.59 1.33
C TYR A 83 12.40 2.42 0.65
N ASN A 84 13.21 3.48 0.61
CA ASN A 84 14.54 3.46 0.00
C ASN A 84 15.60 2.73 0.85
N ASN A 85 15.31 2.37 2.11
CA ASN A 85 16.26 1.76 3.04
C ASN A 85 15.81 0.37 3.56
N ILE A 86 14.74 -0.21 2.98
CA ILE A 86 14.31 -1.57 3.27
C ILE A 86 14.59 -2.49 2.08
N THR A 87 14.66 -3.80 2.33
CA THR A 87 14.82 -4.80 1.27
C THR A 87 13.63 -4.77 0.32
N PRO A 88 13.84 -4.70 -1.01
CA PRO A 88 12.75 -4.75 -1.97
C PRO A 88 12.02 -6.09 -1.92
N THR A 89 10.74 -6.09 -2.27
CA THR A 89 9.86 -7.27 -2.18
C THR A 89 10.38 -8.47 -2.98
N SER A 90 11.01 -8.23 -4.12
CA SER A 90 11.61 -9.25 -4.99
C SER A 90 12.79 -10.00 -4.36
N GLU A 91 13.48 -9.38 -3.39
CA GLU A 91 14.65 -9.92 -2.71
C GLU A 91 14.33 -10.58 -1.36
N LEU A 92 13.07 -10.48 -0.91
CA LEU A 92 12.66 -11.07 0.36
C LEU A 92 12.75 -12.60 0.35
N GLY A 93 13.09 -13.15 1.52
CA GLY A 93 13.05 -14.58 1.77
C GLY A 93 11.64 -15.18 1.58
N LEU A 94 11.57 -16.44 1.17
CA LEU A 94 10.29 -17.14 1.05
C LEU A 94 9.54 -17.16 2.37
N LYS A 95 8.21 -16.97 2.32
CA LYS A 95 7.31 -16.83 3.47
C LYS A 95 7.50 -15.53 4.26
N ALA A 96 8.25 -14.56 3.75
CA ALA A 96 8.21 -13.20 4.25
C ALA A 96 6.99 -12.44 3.70
N ASP A 97 6.52 -11.47 4.48
CA ASP A 97 5.42 -10.57 4.14
C ASP A 97 5.75 -9.14 4.56
N TYR A 98 5.39 -8.15 3.74
CA TYR A 98 5.27 -6.76 4.18
C TYR A 98 3.80 -6.40 4.32
N HIS A 99 3.49 -5.57 5.32
CA HIS A 99 2.16 -5.05 5.56
C HIS A 99 2.26 -3.56 5.87
N LEU A 100 1.48 -2.73 5.19
CA LEU A 100 1.36 -1.30 5.48
C LEU A 100 -0.06 -1.01 5.92
N PHE A 101 -0.26 -0.69 7.19
CA PHE A 101 -1.58 -0.54 7.81
C PHE A 101 -1.70 0.79 8.53
N LYS A 102 -2.92 1.33 8.62
CA LYS A 102 -3.18 2.55 9.41
C LYS A 102 -2.72 2.33 10.85
N LYS A 103 -2.13 3.35 11.47
CA LYS A 103 -1.62 3.29 12.85
C LYS A 103 -2.70 2.79 13.81
N GLY A 104 -2.32 1.86 14.68
CA GLY A 104 -3.24 1.24 15.63
C GLY A 104 -4.11 0.13 15.04
N VAL A 105 -3.95 -0.23 13.76
CA VAL A 105 -4.50 -1.46 13.15
C VAL A 105 -3.36 -2.46 12.99
N ARG A 106 -3.43 -3.58 13.70
CA ARG A 106 -2.50 -4.71 13.50
C ARG A 106 -2.91 -5.50 12.26
N PRO A 107 -1.98 -5.98 11.42
CA PRO A 107 -2.27 -6.75 10.20
C PRO A 107 -2.63 -8.22 10.51
N GLU A 108 -3.56 -8.41 11.45
CA GLU A 108 -4.08 -9.68 11.91
C GLU A 108 -5.61 -9.62 11.91
N TRP A 109 -6.27 -10.75 11.70
CA TRP A 109 -7.73 -10.77 11.55
C TRP A 109 -8.43 -10.62 12.91
N GLU A 110 -7.72 -10.87 14.00
CA GLU A 110 -8.16 -10.71 15.37
C GLU A 110 -8.29 -9.23 15.79
N ASP A 111 -7.61 -8.32 15.08
CA ASP A 111 -7.69 -6.89 15.34
C ASP A 111 -9.15 -6.42 15.27
N PRO A 112 -9.64 -5.62 16.25
CA PRO A 112 -11.02 -5.14 16.26
C PRO A 112 -11.48 -4.45 14.98
N GLN A 113 -10.56 -3.81 14.24
CA GLN A 113 -10.83 -3.11 12.99
C GLN A 113 -10.85 -4.04 11.77
N ASN A 114 -10.28 -5.25 11.87
CA ASN A 114 -10.22 -6.23 10.79
C ASN A 114 -11.18 -7.42 10.97
N LYS A 115 -11.58 -7.75 12.20
CA LYS A 115 -12.35 -8.99 12.48
C LYS A 115 -13.69 -9.11 11.76
N HIS A 116 -14.29 -7.99 11.36
CA HIS A 116 -15.53 -7.94 10.57
C HIS A 116 -15.30 -7.66 9.08
N GLY A 117 -14.04 -7.58 8.70
CA GLY A 117 -13.55 -7.16 7.42
C GLY A 117 -13.28 -8.28 6.43
N GLY A 118 -12.67 -7.89 5.32
CA GLY A 118 -12.20 -8.80 4.30
C GLY A 118 -11.04 -8.20 3.54
N LYS A 119 -10.66 -8.86 2.45
CA LYS A 119 -9.61 -8.36 1.58
C LYS A 119 -9.92 -8.61 0.12
N TRP A 120 -9.58 -7.63 -0.70
CA TRP A 120 -9.31 -7.83 -2.11
C TRP A 120 -7.92 -8.44 -2.26
N SER A 121 -7.74 -9.42 -3.14
CA SER A 121 -6.42 -9.96 -3.42
C SER A 121 -6.27 -10.49 -4.83
N TYR A 122 -5.06 -10.38 -5.35
CA TYR A 122 -4.66 -10.95 -6.63
C TYR A 122 -3.36 -11.75 -6.47
N GLN A 123 -3.25 -12.85 -7.21
CA GLN A 123 -2.12 -13.77 -7.16
C GLN A 123 -1.35 -13.78 -8.47
N PHE A 124 -0.14 -13.24 -8.45
CA PHE A 124 0.80 -13.30 -9.56
C PHE A 124 1.53 -14.65 -9.54
N LYS A 125 1.06 -15.59 -10.36
CA LYS A 125 1.59 -16.97 -10.43
C LYS A 125 2.95 -17.04 -11.13
N ASP A 126 3.19 -16.19 -12.13
CA ASP A 126 4.50 -16.09 -12.76
C ASP A 126 5.34 -15.02 -12.08
N LYS A 127 6.15 -15.45 -11.11
CA LYS A 127 7.03 -14.55 -10.33
C LYS A 127 8.10 -13.87 -11.17
N ARG A 128 8.45 -14.40 -12.35
CA ARG A 128 9.58 -13.91 -13.15
C ARG A 128 9.19 -12.75 -14.06
N SER A 129 7.93 -12.70 -14.50
CA SER A 129 7.43 -11.69 -15.42
C SER A 129 6.74 -10.51 -14.73
N VAL A 130 6.41 -10.63 -13.44
CA VAL A 130 5.74 -9.56 -12.68
C VAL A 130 6.74 -8.55 -12.10
N PRO A 131 6.57 -7.23 -12.35
CA PRO A 131 7.37 -6.18 -11.73
C PRO A 131 6.90 -5.93 -10.29
N ILE A 132 7.11 -6.91 -9.40
CA ILE A 132 6.48 -6.92 -8.07
C ILE A 132 6.85 -5.72 -7.19
N ASP A 133 8.08 -5.21 -7.29
CA ASP A 133 8.53 -4.08 -6.49
C ASP A 133 7.76 -2.80 -6.85
N GLU A 134 7.58 -2.56 -8.15
CA GLU A 134 6.80 -1.43 -8.66
C GLU A 134 5.31 -1.56 -8.28
N LEU A 135 4.72 -2.76 -8.42
CA LEU A 135 3.32 -2.98 -8.06
C LEU A 135 3.08 -2.84 -6.55
N TRP A 136 4.04 -3.29 -5.73
CA TRP A 136 3.97 -3.10 -4.28
C TRP A 136 4.14 -1.63 -3.89
N LEU A 137 5.06 -0.91 -4.54
CA LEU A 137 5.21 0.53 -4.37
C LEU A 137 3.90 1.25 -4.68
N HIS A 138 3.27 0.99 -5.83
CA HIS A 138 2.00 1.63 -6.19
C HIS A 138 0.86 1.28 -5.23
N ALA A 139 0.80 0.04 -4.72
CA ALA A 139 -0.19 -0.32 -3.71
C ALA A 139 0.00 0.50 -2.42
N GLN A 140 1.24 0.70 -1.96
CA GLN A 140 1.55 1.54 -0.81
C GLN A 140 1.22 3.01 -1.08
N LEU A 141 1.63 3.55 -2.23
CA LEU A 141 1.35 4.94 -2.62
C LEU A 141 -0.14 5.22 -2.74
N ALA A 142 -0.92 4.29 -3.30
CA ALA A 142 -2.37 4.43 -3.38
C ALA A 142 -3.05 4.39 -2.01
N ALA A 143 -2.50 3.62 -1.06
CA ALA A 143 -2.95 3.60 0.32
C ALA A 143 -2.64 4.91 1.06
N ILE A 144 -1.38 5.33 1.11
CA ILE A 144 -0.99 6.54 1.85
C ILE A 144 -1.47 7.83 1.18
N GLY A 145 -1.70 7.80 -0.14
CA GLY A 145 -2.27 8.89 -0.92
C GLY A 145 -3.80 8.91 -0.96
N GLU A 146 -4.47 7.99 -0.24
CA GLU A 146 -5.92 7.93 -0.08
C GLU A 146 -6.71 7.87 -1.41
N THR A 147 -6.17 7.20 -2.43
CA THR A 147 -6.81 7.12 -3.76
C THR A 147 -7.66 5.87 -3.96
N LEU A 148 -7.67 4.95 -2.99
CA LEU A 148 -8.35 3.66 -3.08
C LEU A 148 -9.84 3.72 -2.73
N GLU A 149 -10.28 4.69 -1.93
CA GLU A 149 -11.68 4.86 -1.50
C GLU A 149 -12.14 6.31 -1.66
N LYS A 150 -13.44 6.61 -1.51
CA LYS A 150 -13.90 8.00 -1.48
C LYS A 150 -13.75 8.56 -0.06
N ASP A 151 -13.79 9.88 0.04
CA ASP A 151 -13.89 10.56 1.34
C ASP A 151 -15.06 9.96 2.15
N ASP A 152 -14.84 9.78 3.45
CA ASP A 152 -15.78 9.17 4.41
C ASP A 152 -16.09 7.67 4.22
N ASP A 153 -15.48 6.97 3.25
CA ASP A 153 -15.70 5.53 3.10
C ASP A 153 -15.13 4.75 4.30
N ASN A 154 -13.90 5.08 4.74
CA ASN A 154 -13.20 4.52 5.90
C ASN A 154 -13.19 2.98 5.95
N GLU A 155 -13.10 2.35 4.78
CA GLU A 155 -13.00 0.91 4.61
C GLU A 155 -11.53 0.48 4.56
N VAL A 156 -10.64 1.19 3.87
CA VAL A 156 -9.24 0.76 3.68
C VAL A 156 -8.46 0.77 4.99
N MET A 157 -8.03 -0.41 5.45
CA MET A 157 -7.25 -0.61 6.68
C MET A 157 -5.75 -0.77 6.41
N GLY A 158 -5.42 -1.39 5.28
CA GLY A 158 -4.03 -1.62 4.90
C GLY A 158 -3.85 -2.45 3.65
N VAL A 159 -2.60 -2.51 3.19
CA VAL A 159 -2.17 -3.34 2.06
C VAL A 159 -1.11 -4.32 2.51
N VAL A 160 -1.05 -5.47 1.83
CA VAL A 160 -0.13 -6.56 2.15
C VAL A 160 0.46 -7.15 0.87
N VAL A 161 1.73 -7.52 0.92
CA VAL A 161 2.36 -8.37 -0.09
C VAL A 161 2.93 -9.63 0.53
N ASN A 162 2.64 -10.77 -0.09
CA ASN A 162 3.07 -12.08 0.36
C ASN A 162 4.07 -12.69 -0.63
N VAL A 163 5.25 -13.06 -0.14
CA VAL A 163 6.27 -13.76 -0.92
C VAL A 163 6.14 -15.26 -0.68
N ARG A 164 5.66 -16.00 -1.68
CA ARG A 164 5.51 -17.46 -1.61
C ARG A 164 6.37 -18.14 -2.68
N LYS A 165 6.51 -19.47 -2.57
CA LYS A 165 7.36 -20.27 -3.47
C LYS A 165 6.91 -20.15 -4.92
N GLY A 166 5.60 -20.21 -5.17
CA GLY A 166 5.02 -20.26 -6.52
C GLY A 166 4.25 -19.02 -6.95
N PHE A 167 4.18 -17.98 -6.12
CA PHE A 167 3.46 -16.75 -6.47
C PHE A 167 3.88 -15.59 -5.55
N TYR A 168 3.61 -14.38 -6.02
CA TYR A 168 3.36 -13.23 -5.15
C TYR A 168 1.85 -13.04 -4.99
N ARG A 169 1.41 -12.59 -3.81
CA ARG A 169 0.02 -12.15 -3.62
C ARG A 169 0.05 -10.74 -3.07
N VAL A 170 -0.67 -9.82 -3.73
CA VAL A 170 -0.90 -8.48 -3.19
C VAL A 170 -2.36 -8.41 -2.77
N GLY A 171 -2.63 -7.78 -1.64
CA GLY A 171 -3.98 -7.62 -1.13
C GLY A 171 -4.21 -6.29 -0.43
N LEU A 172 -5.48 -5.91 -0.37
CA LEU A 172 -5.99 -4.71 0.27
C LEU A 172 -7.05 -5.14 1.27
N TRP A 173 -6.89 -4.77 2.53
CA TRP A 173 -7.78 -5.12 3.63
C TRP A 173 -8.78 -4.01 3.88
N THR A 174 -10.03 -4.41 4.09
CA THR A 174 -11.15 -3.52 4.38
C THR A 174 -11.74 -3.80 5.75
N ARG A 175 -12.23 -2.76 6.41
CA ARG A 175 -12.84 -2.78 7.75
C ARG A 175 -14.07 -3.68 7.80
N THR A 176 -14.87 -3.66 6.75
CA THR A 176 -16.11 -4.44 6.66
C THR A 176 -16.11 -5.35 5.42
N VAL A 177 -17.05 -6.29 5.42
CA VAL A 177 -17.45 -7.06 4.23
C VAL A 177 -18.65 -6.43 3.51
N GLY A 178 -18.83 -5.11 3.62
CA GLY A 178 -19.97 -4.36 3.06
C GLY A 178 -21.21 -4.37 3.96
N LYS A 179 -21.05 -4.79 5.22
CA LYS A 179 -22.11 -4.80 6.24
C LYS A 179 -21.75 -3.82 7.35
N SER A 180 -22.73 -2.99 7.72
CA SER A 180 -22.58 -2.08 8.86
C SER A 180 -22.21 -2.85 10.13
N ILE A 181 -21.22 -2.35 10.87
CA ILE A 181 -20.84 -2.87 12.19
C ILE A 181 -21.74 -2.22 13.23
N GLN A 182 -22.20 -3.02 14.21
CA GLN A 182 -23.05 -2.51 15.28
C GLN A 182 -22.32 -1.42 16.09
N GLY A 183 -22.93 -0.24 16.20
CA GLY A 183 -22.34 0.92 16.89
C GLY A 183 -21.45 1.80 16.03
N ASP A 184 -21.29 1.48 14.74
CA ASP A 184 -20.63 2.37 13.78
C ASP A 184 -21.53 3.57 13.44
N LYS A 185 -20.91 4.73 13.22
CA LYS A 185 -21.60 5.96 12.81
C LYS A 185 -22.05 5.89 11.35
N HIS A 186 -21.38 5.09 10.53
CA HIS A 186 -21.69 4.92 9.11
C HIS A 186 -22.67 3.77 8.89
N THR A 187 -23.96 4.08 8.88
CA THR A 187 -24.99 3.10 8.54
C THR A 187 -25.18 3.02 7.04
N ARG A 188 -24.49 2.08 6.39
CA ARG A 188 -24.72 1.74 4.97
C ARG A 188 -25.70 0.58 4.85
N THR A 189 -26.57 0.65 3.85
CA THR A 189 -27.30 -0.55 3.41
C THR A 189 -26.31 -1.56 2.82
N GLN A 190 -26.69 -2.84 2.76
CA GLN A 190 -25.84 -3.86 2.17
C GLN A 190 -25.52 -3.58 0.69
N ALA A 191 -26.45 -2.98 -0.06
CA ALA A 191 -26.25 -2.61 -1.46
C ALA A 191 -25.17 -1.51 -1.59
N GLN A 192 -25.26 -0.46 -0.76
CA GLN A 192 -24.26 0.61 -0.74
C GLN A 192 -22.88 0.10 -0.30
N GLY A 193 -22.83 -0.74 0.74
CA GLY A 193 -21.57 -1.35 1.19
C GLY A 193 -20.92 -2.21 0.11
N LYS A 194 -21.73 -2.96 -0.65
CA LYS A 194 -21.24 -3.71 -1.81
C LYS A 194 -20.67 -2.78 -2.89
N GLU A 195 -21.38 -1.72 -3.25
CA GLU A 195 -20.94 -0.76 -4.27
C GLU A 195 -19.61 -0.10 -3.88
N VAL A 196 -19.47 0.32 -2.62
CA VAL A 196 -18.22 0.88 -2.07
C VAL A 196 -17.07 -0.14 -2.22
N LEU A 197 -17.28 -1.39 -1.79
CA LEU A 197 -16.24 -2.41 -1.88
C LEU A 197 -15.86 -2.74 -3.33
N GLU A 198 -16.82 -2.83 -4.26
CA GLU A 198 -16.55 -3.08 -5.68
C GLU A 198 -15.78 -1.90 -6.30
N ALA A 199 -16.11 -0.65 -5.94
CA ALA A 199 -15.36 0.52 -6.39
C ALA A 199 -13.91 0.52 -5.88
N ILE A 200 -13.68 0.18 -4.60
CA ILE A 200 -12.34 0.00 -4.03
C ILE A 200 -11.59 -1.11 -4.76
N GLY A 201 -12.26 -2.26 -5.00
CA GLY A 201 -11.69 -3.38 -5.72
C GLY A 201 -11.25 -3.00 -7.13
N GLN A 202 -12.07 -2.23 -7.86
CA GLN A 202 -11.75 -1.76 -9.21
C GLN A 202 -10.54 -0.83 -9.20
N ARG A 203 -10.50 0.14 -8.29
CA ARG A 203 -9.32 1.02 -8.14
C ARG A 203 -8.07 0.23 -7.80
N PHE A 204 -8.17 -0.78 -6.93
CA PHE A 204 -7.06 -1.65 -6.59
C PHE A 204 -6.59 -2.49 -7.79
N LYS A 205 -7.52 -2.98 -8.63
CA LYS A 205 -7.21 -3.65 -9.90
C LYS A 205 -6.41 -2.74 -10.84
N ASP A 206 -6.80 -1.47 -10.92
CA ASP A 206 -6.11 -0.46 -11.75
C ASP A 206 -4.71 -0.13 -11.21
N VAL A 207 -4.56 0.01 -9.88
CA VAL A 207 -3.26 0.21 -9.21
C VAL A 207 -2.30 -0.95 -9.50
N LEU A 208 -2.81 -2.18 -9.52
CA LEU A 208 -2.04 -3.38 -9.87
C LEU A 208 -1.81 -3.55 -11.38
N ARG A 209 -2.30 -2.61 -12.22
CA ARG A 209 -2.18 -2.61 -13.68
C ARG A 209 -2.64 -3.93 -14.31
N LEU A 210 -3.68 -4.52 -13.73
CA LEU A 210 -4.24 -5.79 -14.19
C LEU A 210 -5.09 -5.56 -15.44
N ASN A 211 -5.11 -6.55 -16.34
CA ASN A 211 -5.92 -6.44 -17.54
C ASN A 211 -7.39 -6.81 -17.26
N LEU A 212 -8.25 -6.67 -18.27
CA LEU A 212 -9.68 -6.96 -18.13
C LEU A 212 -9.99 -8.42 -17.78
N ALA A 213 -9.15 -9.37 -18.19
CA ALA A 213 -9.35 -10.80 -17.95
C ALA A 213 -8.86 -11.24 -16.56
N ASP A 214 -8.00 -10.47 -15.92
CA ASP A 214 -7.58 -10.69 -14.54
C ASP A 214 -8.74 -10.44 -13.60
N VAL A 215 -8.96 -11.35 -12.65
CA VAL A 215 -10.04 -11.24 -11.65
C VAL A 215 -9.42 -11.00 -10.28
N VAL A 216 -9.79 -9.90 -9.64
CA VAL A 216 -9.45 -9.63 -8.24
C VAL A 216 -10.58 -10.16 -7.38
N GLU A 217 -10.25 -10.94 -6.35
CA GLU A 217 -11.25 -11.62 -5.52
C GLU A 217 -11.34 -10.96 -4.14
N PHE A 218 -12.56 -10.71 -3.67
CA PHE A 218 -12.84 -10.29 -2.30
C PHE A 218 -13.25 -11.46 -1.42
N SER A 219 -12.61 -11.62 -0.26
CA SER A 219 -12.96 -12.66 0.71
C SER A 219 -12.98 -12.11 2.14
N GLY A 220 -13.92 -12.58 2.96
CA GLY A 220 -13.97 -12.22 4.38
C GLY A 220 -12.82 -12.86 5.17
N HIS A 221 -12.32 -12.17 6.19
CA HIS A 221 -11.23 -12.69 7.02
C HIS A 221 -11.63 -13.94 7.80
N THR A 222 -12.83 -13.96 8.39
CA THR A 222 -13.35 -15.12 9.12
C THR A 222 -13.48 -16.34 8.21
N ASP A 223 -13.96 -16.16 6.99
CA ASP A 223 -14.10 -17.25 6.02
C ASP A 223 -12.71 -17.80 5.62
N SER A 224 -11.74 -16.90 5.46
CA SER A 224 -10.34 -17.23 5.20
C SER A 224 -9.63 -17.91 6.36
N ALA A 225 -9.98 -17.58 7.60
CA ALA A 225 -9.42 -18.23 8.79
C ALA A 225 -9.89 -19.69 8.91
N HIS A 226 -11.17 -19.96 8.63
CA HIS A 226 -11.74 -21.32 8.72
C HIS A 226 -11.33 -22.22 7.55
N SER A 227 -11.32 -21.68 6.32
CA SER A 227 -11.08 -22.49 5.10
C SER A 227 -9.63 -22.42 4.59
N GLY A 228 -8.85 -21.47 5.09
CA GLY A 228 -7.54 -21.10 4.55
C GLY A 228 -7.66 -20.07 3.43
N SER A 229 -6.75 -19.08 3.42
CA SER A 229 -6.81 -17.92 2.51
C SER A 229 -6.85 -18.23 1.01
N THR A 230 -6.49 -19.44 0.57
CA THR A 230 -6.52 -19.84 -0.85
C THR A 230 -7.77 -20.63 -1.22
N ARG A 231 -8.56 -21.06 -0.22
CA ARG A 231 -9.80 -21.84 -0.42
C ARG A 231 -11.05 -21.08 -0.02
N ALA A 232 -10.91 -19.91 0.61
CA ALA A 232 -12.02 -19.05 0.92
C ALA A 232 -12.81 -18.70 -0.33
N LYS A 233 -14.13 -18.86 -0.27
CA LYS A 233 -15.01 -18.51 -1.37
C LYS A 233 -15.04 -16.99 -1.53
N ALA A 234 -14.80 -16.52 -2.75
CA ALA A 234 -14.95 -15.11 -3.08
C ALA A 234 -16.41 -14.66 -2.84
N LYS A 235 -16.58 -13.53 -2.17
CA LYS A 235 -17.88 -12.85 -1.99
C LYS A 235 -18.17 -11.92 -3.16
N TYR A 236 -17.14 -11.23 -3.63
CA TYR A 236 -17.18 -10.29 -4.75
C TYR A 236 -15.97 -10.52 -5.65
N THR A 237 -16.10 -10.13 -6.91
CA THR A 237 -15.04 -10.22 -7.92
C THR A 237 -15.14 -8.99 -8.83
N VAL A 238 -14.00 -8.43 -9.20
CA VAL A 238 -13.87 -7.31 -10.16
C VAL A 238 -12.75 -7.57 -11.16
#